data_AF-A0A7S0DM85-F1
#
_entry.id   AF-A0A7S0DM85-F1
#
_cell.length_a   1.000
_cell.length_b   1.000
_cell.length_c   1.000
_cell.angle_alpha   90.00
_cell.angle_beta   90.00
_cell.angle_gamma   90.00
#
_symmetry.space_group_name_H-M   'P 1'
#
loop_
_entity.id
_entity.type
_entity.pdbx_description
1 polymer ?
#
loop_
_entity_poly.entity_id
_entity_poly.type
_entity_poly.pdbx_seq_one_letter_code
_entity_poly.pdbx_strand_id
1 'polypeptide(L)'
;ATFVREKAEIGALLSAQSFSEEGKAEHRLISIFERYQDQAELLDPHLEGYVTSLVAFIQPYMPSDMKVSSLCGEDETPGEKKSALPAVAHKAWRVVYVLCKTRGYKTITGFFPHKVEDLEPALLMLLAQNQSDYNTWQTRYGLLLW
;
A
#
# COMPACT_ATOMS: atom_id res chain seq x y z
N ALA A 1 -28.43 7.93 -0.06
CA ALA A 1 -27.83 7.33 -1.26
C ALA A 1 -26.41 7.87 -1.54
N THR A 2 -25.58 8.07 -0.51
CA THR A 2 -24.27 8.73 -0.63
C THR A 2 -23.17 7.76 -1.04
N PHE A 3 -23.25 6.51 -0.56
CA PHE A 3 -22.24 5.48 -0.79
C PHE A 3 -22.06 5.09 -2.26
N VAL A 4 -23.13 5.07 -3.07
CA VAL A 4 -23.04 4.72 -4.50
C VAL A 4 -22.19 5.75 -5.27
N ARG A 5 -22.31 7.04 -4.90
CA ARG A 5 -21.50 8.11 -5.49
C ARG A 5 -20.05 8.01 -5.04
N GLU A 6 -19.82 7.78 -3.74
CA GLU A 6 -18.46 7.64 -3.19
C GLU A 6 -17.77 6.35 -3.67
N LYS A 7 -18.51 5.27 -3.95
CA LYS A 7 -17.99 4.05 -4.58
C LYS A 7 -17.44 4.33 -5.98
N ALA A 8 -18.23 5.01 -6.83
CA ALA A 8 -17.78 5.37 -8.17
C ALA A 8 -16.57 6.32 -8.11
N GLU A 9 -16.54 7.23 -7.12
CA GLU A 9 -15.41 8.11 -6.84
C GLU A 9 -14.16 7.32 -6.42
N ILE A 10 -14.27 6.36 -5.49
CA ILE A 10 -13.15 5.49 -5.08
C ILE A 10 -12.60 4.71 -6.27
N GLY A 11 -13.47 4.10 -7.08
CA GLY A 11 -13.05 3.37 -8.28
C GLY A 11 -12.32 4.25 -9.29
N ALA A 12 -12.76 5.49 -9.48
CA ALA A 12 -12.09 6.46 -10.34
C ALA A 12 -10.73 6.89 -9.76
N LEU A 13 -10.64 7.11 -8.44
CA LEU A 13 -9.40 7.51 -7.76
C LEU A 13 -8.36 6.38 -7.70
N LEU A 14 -8.81 5.13 -7.63
CA LEU A 14 -7.97 3.94 -7.74
C LEU A 14 -7.61 3.60 -9.20
N SER A 15 -8.02 4.39 -10.18
CA SER A 15 -7.52 4.24 -11.54
C SER A 15 -6.04 4.66 -11.62
N ALA A 16 -5.24 3.91 -12.38
CA ALA A 16 -3.78 4.03 -12.39
C ALA A 16 -3.26 5.43 -12.79
N GLN A 17 -4.05 6.17 -13.56
CA GLN A 17 -3.70 7.52 -13.99
C GLN A 17 -3.85 8.54 -12.85
N SER A 18 -4.94 8.46 -12.07
CA SER A 18 -5.21 9.41 -10.98
C SER A 18 -4.35 9.17 -9.74
N PHE A 19 -3.99 7.91 -9.46
CA PHE A 19 -3.21 7.56 -8.28
C PHE A 19 -1.72 7.97 -8.39
N SER A 20 -1.19 7.99 -9.63
CA SER A 20 0.22 8.32 -9.90
C SER A 20 0.51 9.82 -9.83
N GLU A 21 -0.33 10.66 -10.44
CA GLU A 21 0.03 12.06 -10.74
C GLU A 21 -0.19 13.07 -9.60
N GLU A 22 -1.16 12.85 -8.70
CA GLU A 22 -1.44 13.83 -7.63
C GLU A 22 -1.64 13.15 -6.28
N GLY A 23 -0.85 13.54 -5.27
CA GLY A 23 -1.08 13.11 -3.86
C GLY A 23 -2.48 13.47 -3.32
N LYS A 24 -3.26 14.26 -4.06
CA LYS A 24 -4.67 14.56 -3.78
C LYS A 24 -5.55 13.32 -3.79
N ALA A 25 -5.30 12.34 -4.67
CA ALA A 25 -6.11 11.14 -4.80
C ALA A 25 -6.04 10.27 -3.53
N GLU A 26 -4.82 10.06 -3.01
CA GLU A 26 -4.57 9.39 -1.73
C GLU A 26 -5.27 10.11 -0.57
N HIS A 27 -5.06 11.42 -0.41
CA HIS A 27 -5.68 12.18 0.69
C HIS A 27 -7.21 12.10 0.63
N ARG A 28 -7.77 12.17 -0.58
CA ARG A 28 -9.21 12.04 -0.79
C ARG A 28 -9.72 10.65 -0.41
N LEU A 29 -9.03 9.58 -0.82
CA LEU A 29 -9.35 8.21 -0.43
C LEU A 29 -9.31 8.04 1.09
N ILE A 30 -8.27 8.56 1.75
CA ILE A 30 -8.15 8.53 3.21
C ILE A 30 -9.33 9.24 3.86
N SER A 31 -9.67 10.46 3.44
CA SER A 31 -10.82 11.20 3.97
C SER A 31 -12.16 10.51 3.70
N ILE A 32 -12.30 9.76 2.62
CA ILE A 32 -13.50 8.94 2.37
C ILE A 32 -13.53 7.78 3.36
N PHE A 33 -12.46 6.99 3.46
CA PHE A 33 -12.40 5.82 4.33
C PHE A 33 -12.54 6.18 5.82
N GLU A 34 -11.98 7.31 6.26
CA GLU A 34 -12.13 7.80 7.63
C GLU A 34 -13.59 8.11 7.98
N ARG A 35 -14.41 8.60 7.03
CA ARG A 35 -15.84 8.85 7.26
C ARG A 35 -16.67 7.59 7.44
N TYR A 36 -16.15 6.45 6.99
CA TYR A 36 -16.80 5.15 7.10
C TYR A 36 -16.28 4.33 8.30
N GLN A 37 -15.53 4.92 9.23
CA GLN A 37 -15.07 4.21 10.44
C GLN A 37 -16.23 3.70 11.31
N ASP A 38 -17.27 4.51 11.51
CA ASP A 38 -18.42 4.14 12.36
C ASP A 38 -19.39 3.15 11.68
N GLN A 39 -19.40 3.12 10.35
CA GLN A 39 -20.25 2.23 9.54
C GLN A 39 -19.41 1.47 8.55
N ALA A 40 -18.44 0.74 9.09
CA ALA A 40 -17.49 0.04 8.27
C ALA A 40 -18.24 -0.91 7.32
N GLU A 41 -19.31 -1.60 7.80
CA GLU A 41 -20.15 -2.63 7.13
C GLU A 41 -20.46 -2.36 5.65
N LEU A 42 -20.67 -1.09 5.29
CA LEU A 42 -20.95 -0.66 3.91
C LEU A 42 -19.80 -0.96 2.94
N LEU A 43 -18.56 -0.97 3.43
CA LEU A 43 -17.36 -1.21 2.62
C LEU A 43 -17.06 -2.69 2.34
N ASP A 44 -17.61 -3.64 3.11
CA ASP A 44 -17.24 -5.07 3.03
C ASP A 44 -17.34 -5.64 1.61
N PRO A 45 -18.47 -5.47 0.88
CA PRO A 45 -18.62 -6.09 -0.44
C PRO A 45 -17.68 -5.50 -1.51
N HIS A 46 -16.96 -4.42 -1.20
CA HIS A 46 -16.06 -3.74 -2.13
C HIS A 46 -14.62 -3.70 -1.63
N LEU A 47 -14.38 -4.14 -0.39
CA LEU A 47 -13.10 -4.03 0.26
C LEU A 47 -12.03 -4.85 -0.45
N GLU A 48 -12.37 -6.08 -0.81
CA GLU A 48 -11.51 -6.97 -1.59
C GLU A 48 -11.03 -6.30 -2.88
N GLY A 49 -11.94 -5.66 -3.62
CA GLY A 49 -11.60 -4.96 -4.86
C GLY A 49 -10.66 -3.78 -4.64
N TYR A 50 -10.86 -3.02 -3.55
CA TYR A 50 -9.98 -1.90 -3.20
C TYR A 50 -8.59 -2.38 -2.81
N VAL A 51 -8.49 -3.40 -1.96
CA VAL A 51 -7.20 -3.98 -1.55
C VAL A 51 -6.49 -4.59 -2.75
N THR A 52 -7.19 -5.36 -3.60
CA THR A 52 -6.63 -5.95 -4.82
C THR A 52 -6.07 -4.88 -5.76
N SER A 53 -6.79 -3.76 -5.91
CA SER A 53 -6.32 -2.63 -6.73
C SER A 53 -5.08 -1.98 -6.14
N LEU A 54 -5.03 -1.80 -4.82
CA LEU A 54 -3.88 -1.25 -4.10
C LEU A 54 -2.65 -2.17 -4.20
N VAL A 55 -2.84 -3.48 -4.07
CA VAL A 55 -1.78 -4.48 -4.24
C VAL A 55 -1.28 -4.51 -5.68
N ALA A 56 -2.17 -4.37 -6.67
CA ALA A 56 -1.79 -4.28 -8.08
C ALA A 56 -0.91 -3.05 -8.38
N PHE A 57 -0.99 -1.98 -7.58
CA PHE A 57 -0.04 -0.87 -7.67
C PHE A 57 1.34 -1.17 -7.07
N ILE A 58 1.42 -2.14 -6.16
CA ILE A 58 2.66 -2.48 -5.44
C ILE A 58 3.43 -3.59 -6.16
N GLN A 59 2.72 -4.59 -6.71
CA GLN A 59 3.31 -5.75 -7.38
C GLN A 59 4.33 -5.42 -8.49
N PRO A 60 4.14 -4.40 -9.35
CA PRO A 60 5.12 -4.05 -10.39
C PRO A 60 6.48 -3.61 -9.84
N TYR A 61 6.54 -3.22 -8.56
CA TYR A 61 7.75 -2.76 -7.90
C TYR A 61 8.40 -3.86 -7.04
N MET A 62 7.79 -5.04 -6.95
CA MET A 62 8.36 -6.18 -6.24
C MET A 62 9.52 -6.78 -7.04
N PRO A 63 10.71 -6.92 -6.44
CA PRO A 63 11.84 -7.56 -7.10
C PRO A 63 11.59 -9.07 -7.19
N SER A 64 11.44 -9.60 -8.41
CA SER A 64 11.41 -11.04 -8.66
C SER A 64 12.85 -11.55 -8.80
N ASP A 65 13.29 -12.37 -7.84
CA ASP A 65 14.47 -13.26 -7.71
C ASP A 65 15.89 -12.78 -8.11
N MET A 66 16.06 -11.69 -8.86
CA MET A 66 17.31 -11.42 -9.59
C MET A 66 18.08 -10.15 -9.13
N LYS A 67 17.60 -9.40 -8.11
CA LYS A 67 18.23 -8.14 -7.66
C LYS A 67 18.61 -8.05 -6.18
N VAL A 68 18.63 -9.17 -5.44
CA VAL A 68 19.00 -9.18 -4.00
C VAL A 68 20.39 -8.60 -3.76
N SER A 69 21.38 -8.94 -4.60
CA SER A 69 22.76 -8.44 -4.46
C SER A 69 22.94 -6.95 -4.77
N SER A 70 21.97 -6.28 -5.42
CA SER A 70 22.04 -4.85 -5.73
C SER A 70 21.44 -3.96 -4.65
N LEU A 71 20.61 -4.51 -3.76
CA LEU A 71 19.94 -3.76 -2.69
C LEU A 71 20.78 -3.73 -1.40
N CYS A 72 21.63 -4.74 -1.22
CA CYS A 72 22.64 -4.82 -0.16
C CYS A 72 23.99 -4.36 -0.71
N GLY A 73 24.10 -3.07 -1.06
CA GLY A 73 25.39 -2.47 -1.37
C GLY A 73 26.28 -2.42 -0.13
N GLU A 74 27.35 -3.20 -0.13
CA GLU A 74 28.55 -2.97 0.68
C GLU A 74 29.22 -1.71 0.13
N ASP A 75 28.79 -0.52 0.53
CA ASP A 75 29.65 0.67 0.42
C ASP A 75 29.21 1.78 1.36
N GLU A 76 30.19 2.24 2.12
CA GLU A 76 30.11 3.23 3.18
C GLU A 76 29.85 4.63 2.59
N THR A 77 28.67 5.21 2.79
CA THR A 77 28.50 6.69 2.86
C THR A 77 27.31 7.08 3.76
N PRO A 78 27.48 8.03 4.70
CA PRO A 78 26.39 8.60 5.49
C PRO A 78 25.69 9.70 4.67
N GLY A 79 24.85 9.29 3.72
CA GLY A 79 24.07 10.22 2.89
C GLY A 79 22.84 9.54 2.32
N GLU A 80 21.69 9.80 2.95
CA GLU A 80 20.32 9.58 2.45
C GLU A 80 20.11 8.37 1.52
N LYS A 81 19.95 7.17 2.08
CA LYS A 81 19.38 6.03 1.34
C LYS A 81 17.97 6.44 0.87
N LYS A 82 17.84 6.78 -0.42
CA LYS A 82 16.57 7.02 -1.10
C LYS A 82 15.72 5.76 -0.96
N SER A 83 14.48 5.87 -0.48
CA SER A 83 13.62 4.71 -0.28
C SER A 83 13.54 3.90 -1.58
N ALA A 84 13.76 2.59 -1.49
CA ALA A 84 13.78 1.71 -2.67
C ALA A 84 12.43 1.62 -3.39
N LEU A 85 11.36 2.06 -2.72
CA LEU A 85 10.00 2.05 -3.25
C LEU A 85 9.62 3.40 -3.87
N PRO A 86 8.97 3.40 -5.05
CA PRO A 86 8.44 4.63 -5.62
C PRO A 86 7.36 5.24 -4.73
N ALA A 87 7.22 6.57 -4.79
CA ALA A 87 6.24 7.31 -4.00
C ALA A 87 4.82 6.76 -4.14
N VAL A 88 4.44 6.24 -5.31
CA VAL A 88 3.13 5.62 -5.58
C VAL A 88 2.88 4.41 -4.67
N ALA A 89 3.87 3.54 -4.47
CA ALA A 89 3.74 2.39 -3.58
C ALA A 89 3.58 2.83 -2.11
N HIS A 90 4.33 3.85 -1.68
CA HIS A 90 4.17 4.42 -0.33
C HIS A 90 2.77 4.99 -0.10
N LYS A 91 2.20 5.69 -1.08
CA LYS A 91 0.81 6.18 -1.02
C LYS A 91 -0.18 5.02 -0.93
N ALA A 92 0.01 3.95 -1.72
CA ALA A 92 -0.85 2.77 -1.69
C ALA A 92 -0.86 2.14 -0.29
N TRP A 93 0.31 1.95 0.30
CA TRP A 93 0.44 1.43 1.66
C TRP A 93 -0.23 2.31 2.73
N ARG A 94 -0.22 3.63 2.57
CA ARG A 94 -0.93 4.52 3.50
C ARG A 94 -2.45 4.35 3.41
N VAL A 95 -2.99 4.17 2.20
CA VAL A 95 -4.42 3.88 2.00
C VAL A 95 -4.77 2.50 2.59
N VAL A 96 -3.94 1.49 2.35
CA VAL A 96 -4.08 0.15 2.95
C VAL A 96 -4.10 0.24 4.48
N TYR A 97 -3.20 1.02 5.08
CA TYR A 97 -3.18 1.23 6.53
C TYR A 97 -4.48 1.84 7.05
N VAL A 98 -5.05 2.82 6.35
CA VAL A 98 -6.35 3.41 6.73
C VAL A 98 -7.48 2.39 6.62
N LEU A 99 -7.45 1.51 5.62
CA LEU A 99 -8.38 0.36 5.54
C LEU A 99 -8.21 -0.60 6.71
N CYS A 100 -6.97 -0.88 7.14
CA CYS A 100 -6.70 -1.67 8.34
C CYS A 100 -7.26 -0.99 9.59
N LYS A 101 -7.23 0.35 9.67
CA LYS A 101 -7.79 1.12 10.78
C LYS A 101 -9.32 1.13 10.78
N THR A 102 -9.98 1.19 9.62
CA THR A 102 -11.44 1.26 9.54
C THR A 102 -12.11 -0.09 9.84
N ARG A 103 -11.51 -1.18 9.39
CA ARG A 103 -12.13 -2.53 9.46
C ARG A 103 -11.44 -3.51 10.37
N GLY A 104 -10.17 -3.28 10.68
CA GLY A 104 -9.32 -4.21 11.38
C GLY A 104 -8.42 -4.98 10.43
N TYR A 105 -7.15 -5.12 10.82
CA TYR A 105 -6.12 -5.75 10.00
C TYR A 105 -6.48 -7.19 9.60
N LYS A 106 -7.13 -7.98 10.47
CA LYS A 106 -7.48 -9.39 10.19
C LYS A 106 -8.32 -9.58 8.93
N THR A 107 -9.25 -8.65 8.69
CA THR A 107 -10.10 -8.68 7.51
C THR A 107 -9.30 -8.30 6.27
N ILE A 108 -8.46 -7.25 6.37
CA ILE A 108 -7.61 -6.80 5.26
C ILE A 108 -6.59 -7.85 4.87
N THR A 109 -5.97 -8.53 5.84
CA THR A 109 -4.98 -9.58 5.59
C THR A 109 -5.56 -10.74 4.80
N GLY A 110 -6.86 -11.02 4.96
CA GLY A 110 -7.54 -12.04 4.16
C GLY A 110 -7.55 -11.73 2.65
N PHE A 111 -7.45 -10.46 2.25
CA PHE A 111 -7.49 -10.02 0.85
C PHE A 111 -6.12 -9.85 0.19
N PHE A 112 -5.02 -10.01 0.93
CA PHE A 112 -3.69 -10.03 0.31
C PHE A 112 -3.50 -11.32 -0.51
N PRO A 113 -2.65 -11.29 -1.56
CA PRO A 113 -2.28 -12.49 -2.27
C PRO A 113 -1.41 -13.38 -1.36
N HIS A 114 -1.97 -14.50 -0.93
CA HIS A 114 -1.30 -15.51 -0.08
C HIS A 114 -0.40 -16.46 -0.86
N LYS A 115 0.23 -15.97 -1.94
CA LYS A 115 1.13 -16.81 -2.75
C LYS A 115 2.51 -16.85 -2.12
N VAL A 116 3.10 -18.04 -2.06
CA VAL A 116 4.46 -18.22 -1.52
C VAL A 116 5.50 -17.45 -2.34
N GLU A 117 5.25 -17.24 -3.63
CA GLU A 117 6.09 -16.47 -4.55
C GLU A 117 6.20 -14.98 -4.19
N ASP A 118 5.19 -14.41 -3.52
CA ASP A 118 5.17 -12.99 -3.16
C ASP A 118 5.91 -12.70 -1.83
N LEU A 119 6.21 -13.75 -1.04
CA LEU A 119 6.83 -13.63 0.28
C LEU A 119 8.27 -13.13 0.20
N GLU A 120 9.09 -13.74 -0.66
CA GLU A 120 10.49 -13.35 -0.83
C GLU A 120 10.64 -11.90 -1.30
N PRO A 121 9.93 -11.45 -2.35
CA PRO A 121 9.92 -10.04 -2.75
C PRO A 121 9.46 -9.09 -1.64
N ALA A 122 8.45 -9.46 -0.84
CA ALA A 122 7.97 -8.63 0.27
C ALA A 122 9.07 -8.45 1.34
N LEU A 123 9.76 -9.53 1.71
CA LEU A 123 10.87 -9.49 2.66
C LEU A 123 12.06 -8.67 2.14
N LEU A 124 12.41 -8.84 0.87
CA LEU A 124 13.48 -8.07 0.24
C LEU A 124 13.18 -6.57 0.22
N MET A 125 11.94 -6.19 -0.10
CA MET A 125 11.52 -4.79 -0.05
C MET A 125 11.55 -4.22 1.37
N LEU A 126 11.21 -5.03 2.38
CA LEU A 126 11.29 -4.65 3.79
C LEU A 126 12.74 -4.39 4.22
N LEU A 127 13.66 -5.27 3.81
CA LEU A 127 15.10 -5.12 4.08
C LEU A 127 15.72 -3.92 3.35
N ALA A 128 15.22 -3.60 2.16
CA ALA A 128 15.67 -2.46 1.37
C ALA A 128 15.14 -1.10 1.91
N GLN A 129 14.23 -1.09 2.89
CA GLN A 129 13.78 0.17 3.49
C GLN A 129 14.89 0.84 4.32
N ASN A 130 14.96 2.17 4.23
CA ASN A 130 15.88 2.94 5.05
C ASN A 130 15.37 3.01 6.50
N GLN A 131 16.11 2.44 7.45
CA GLN A 131 15.73 2.39 8.87
C GLN A 131 15.51 3.78 9.49
N SER A 132 16.25 4.79 9.04
CA SER A 132 16.21 6.16 9.56
C SER A 132 15.03 7.00 9.02
N ASP A 133 14.29 6.49 8.04
CA ASP A 133 13.11 7.18 7.51
C ASP A 133 11.85 6.80 8.29
N TYR A 134 11.36 7.73 9.10
CA TYR A 134 10.15 7.56 9.91
C TYR A 134 8.86 7.88 9.14
N ASN A 135 8.93 8.50 7.97
CA ASN A 135 7.72 8.90 7.22
C ASN A 135 7.08 7.73 6.46
N THR A 136 7.83 6.64 6.25
CA THR A 136 7.41 5.47 5.46
C THR A 136 7.04 4.25 6.31
N TRP A 137 6.76 4.47 7.61
CA TRP A 137 6.44 3.38 8.54
C TRP A 137 5.19 2.57 8.12
N GLN A 138 4.21 3.19 7.44
CA GLN A 138 3.02 2.49 6.95
C GLN A 138 3.36 1.44 5.90
N THR A 139 4.42 1.67 5.12
CA THR A 139 4.93 0.70 4.15
C THR A 139 5.54 -0.50 4.86
N ARG A 140 6.33 -0.29 5.92
CA ARG A 140 6.86 -1.39 6.73
C ARG A 140 5.73 -2.18 7.39
N TYR A 141 4.75 -1.49 7.95
CA TYR A 141 3.58 -2.12 8.55
C TYR A 141 2.79 -2.96 7.53
N GLY A 142 2.55 -2.41 6.35
CA GLY A 142 1.87 -3.12 5.27
C GLY A 142 2.63 -4.34 4.77
N LEU A 143 3.96 -4.24 4.62
CA LEU A 143 4.82 -5.35 4.25
C LEU A 143 4.92 -6.44 5.31
N LEU A 144 4.73 -6.11 6.59
CA LEU A 144 4.64 -7.10 7.69
C LEU A 144 3.27 -7.76 7.79
N LEU A 145 2.23 -7.13 7.23
CA LEU A 145 0.89 -7.70 7.16
C LEU A 145 0.68 -8.62 5.97
N TRP A 146 1.43 -8.36 4.88
CA TRP A 146 1.53 -9.28 3.75
C TRP A 146 2.29 -10.53 4.19
#